data_AF-A0A6I4T3X8-F1
#
_entry.id   AF-A0A6I4T3X8-F1
#
_cell.length_a   1.000
_cell.length_b   1.000
_cell.length_c   1.000
_cell.angle_alpha   90.00
_cell.angle_beta   90.00
_cell.angle_gamma   90.00
#
_symmetry.space_group_name_H-M   'P 1'
#
loop_
_entity.id
_entity.type
_entity.pdbx_description
1 polymer ?
#
loop_
_entity_poly.entity_id
_entity_poly.type
_entity_poly.pdbx_seq_one_letter_code
_entity_poly.pdbx_strand_id
1 'polypeptide(L)'
;MIASLSAFLIDTLIYTGLMIALVLLLRQPVAAYFGASYAYALWLLPFMRFLMPPIVLPAEFEPTVAAVADPQLRDVPTATMDSLSAPTISPAADMSNLPIESAFVPTLAEWAIGLWLAGSLGFLVWRAVQYRAMRRELLAGARPMGEAGDVRLVESPSVTSPVALGVFDKVVALPERFMVHPHRQARDLAIAHELAHHHGRDLLANIAAQPLLALHWFNPLAWLGWRAMRRDQEAACDARVVVGRSREERATYAQTIAGFAQGRHLALAAPMACPVLGEKSIIHRLRSLARDDLTPRRRVLGRSLIGAAALVLPFTASISYADSQVQDMPAAPSAPPAPSAEPVSSTLQAPVSSPIAPQAPAAPLTAIDPDLAASPAPPVPPAPSAPPAPPAATRAAQTFSQRMSDLSADRARLIASIDGSWSEAEEDAFDQQMDALDQQQDHIEQEFEVHLEWQERQMEAVAERQQRQADKIARRAEASARHTEKVAMRSAIDGLIKARDALTSNAHIPAAARKDAVREINQQIAELSKQI
;
A
#
# COMPACT_ATOMS: atom_id res chain seq x y z
N MET A 1 24.76 15.63 14.53
CA MET A 1 24.52 15.20 13.13
C MET A 1 23.91 13.81 13.01
N ILE A 2 24.47 12.76 13.64
CA ILE A 2 23.92 11.39 13.54
C ILE A 2 22.54 11.28 14.23
N ALA A 3 22.37 11.88 15.41
CA ALA A 3 21.09 11.88 16.14
C ALA A 3 19.96 12.66 15.42
N SER A 4 20.29 13.71 14.65
CA SER A 4 19.29 14.46 13.86
C SER A 4 18.88 13.70 12.60
N LEU A 5 19.80 12.93 12.01
CA LEU A 5 19.51 12.08 10.85
C LEU A 5 18.62 10.88 11.23
N SER A 6 18.88 10.23 12.38
CA SER A 6 18.08 9.09 12.83
C SER A 6 16.64 9.51 13.16
N ALA A 7 16.44 10.65 13.84
CA ALA A 7 15.12 11.20 14.11
C ALA A 7 14.34 11.49 12.81
N PHE A 8 14.98 12.12 11.83
CA PHE A 8 14.37 12.42 10.53
C PHE A 8 13.93 11.15 9.78
N LEU A 9 14.75 10.09 9.79
CA LEU A 9 14.43 8.83 9.12
C LEU A 9 13.22 8.14 9.77
N ILE A 10 13.18 8.11 11.10
CA ILE A 10 12.07 7.52 11.87
C ILE A 10 10.77 8.30 11.61
N ASP A 11 10.81 9.63 11.71
CA ASP A 11 9.65 10.47 11.44
C ASP A 11 9.15 10.27 10.02
N THR A 12 10.06 10.24 9.04
CA THR A 12 9.71 10.02 7.64
C THR A 12 8.99 8.68 7.46
N LEU A 13 9.51 7.59 8.05
CA LEU A 13 8.85 6.27 8.02
C LEU A 13 7.45 6.29 8.64
N ILE A 14 7.30 6.91 9.81
CA ILE A 14 6.02 6.98 10.53
C ILE A 14 5.00 7.77 9.68
N TYR A 15 5.36 8.97 9.24
CA TYR A 15 4.46 9.83 8.49
C TYR A 15 4.11 9.27 7.11
N THR A 16 5.06 8.62 6.41
CA THR A 16 4.73 7.93 5.15
C THR A 16 3.80 6.73 5.40
N GLY A 17 3.99 5.98 6.49
CA GLY A 17 3.07 4.93 6.91
C GLY A 17 1.66 5.44 7.22
N LEU A 18 1.55 6.55 7.95
CA LEU A 18 0.28 7.22 8.24
C LEU A 18 -0.39 7.74 6.97
N MET A 19 0.37 8.30 6.03
CA MET A 19 -0.17 8.72 4.73
C MET A 19 -0.70 7.55 3.91
N ILE A 20 -0.01 6.40 3.90
CA ILE A 20 -0.51 5.19 3.25
C ILE A 20 -1.83 4.75 3.89
N ALA A 21 -1.91 4.74 5.23
CA ALA A 21 -3.14 4.40 5.94
C ALA A 21 -4.28 5.36 5.62
N LEU A 22 -4.01 6.68 5.59
CA LEU A 22 -4.98 7.70 5.22
C LEU A 22 -5.51 7.49 3.80
N VAL A 23 -4.63 7.24 2.83
CA VAL A 23 -5.03 6.97 1.44
C VAL A 23 -5.87 5.67 1.36
N LEU A 24 -5.51 4.63 2.11
CA LEU A 24 -6.31 3.39 2.17
C LEU A 24 -7.75 3.63 2.62
N LEU A 25 -7.97 4.56 3.55
CA LEU A 25 -9.29 4.95 4.04
C LEU A 25 -10.04 5.83 3.02
N LEU A 26 -9.35 6.81 2.42
CA LEU A 26 -9.96 7.82 1.55
C LEU A 26 -10.19 7.35 0.11
N ARG A 27 -9.45 6.34 -0.38
CA ARG A 27 -9.52 5.93 -1.80
C ARG A 27 -10.91 5.51 -2.26
N GLN A 28 -11.68 4.80 -1.42
CA GLN A 28 -13.02 4.33 -1.79
C GLN A 28 -14.06 5.46 -1.88
N PRO A 29 -14.19 6.36 -0.87
CA PRO A 29 -15.09 7.50 -1.01
C PRO A 29 -14.64 8.43 -2.13
N VAL A 30 -13.33 8.67 -2.30
CA VAL A 30 -12.83 9.50 -3.40
C VAL A 30 -13.14 8.86 -4.76
N ALA A 31 -12.96 7.55 -4.91
CA ALA A 31 -13.36 6.84 -6.13
C ALA A 31 -14.86 6.95 -6.38
N ALA A 32 -15.69 6.90 -5.33
CA ALA A 32 -17.14 7.04 -5.42
C ALA A 32 -17.59 8.42 -5.89
N TYR A 33 -17.02 9.50 -5.35
CA TYR A 33 -17.46 10.86 -5.62
C TYR A 33 -16.73 11.53 -6.80
N PHE A 34 -15.43 11.31 -6.89
CA PHE A 34 -14.54 11.94 -7.85
C PHE A 34 -14.03 11.00 -8.93
N GLY A 35 -14.31 9.69 -8.85
CA GLY A 35 -13.89 8.72 -9.87
C GLY A 35 -12.50 8.13 -9.65
N ALA A 36 -12.20 7.06 -10.40
CA ALA A 36 -11.00 6.24 -10.19
C ALA A 36 -9.68 6.99 -10.38
N SER A 37 -9.61 7.94 -11.33
CA SER A 37 -8.39 8.72 -11.58
C SER A 37 -7.95 9.53 -10.35
N TYR A 38 -8.90 10.07 -9.57
CA TYR A 38 -8.58 10.86 -8.37
C TYR A 38 -8.21 9.96 -7.19
N ALA A 39 -8.87 8.81 -7.05
CA ALA A 39 -8.47 7.81 -6.06
C ALA A 39 -7.04 7.31 -6.32
N TYR A 40 -6.68 7.11 -7.59
CA TYR A 40 -5.32 6.78 -7.97
C TYR A 40 -4.34 7.93 -7.68
N ALA A 41 -4.73 9.17 -7.96
CA ALA A 41 -3.88 10.35 -7.70
C ALA A 41 -3.60 10.61 -6.20
N LEU A 42 -4.44 10.12 -5.27
CA LEU A 42 -4.15 10.20 -3.82
C LEU A 42 -2.83 9.53 -3.44
N TRP A 43 -2.41 8.50 -4.18
CA TRP A 43 -1.15 7.80 -3.93
C TRP A 43 0.08 8.67 -4.18
N LEU A 44 -0.08 9.85 -4.81
CA LEU A 44 0.99 10.85 -4.90
C LEU A 44 1.38 11.41 -3.52
N LEU A 45 0.46 11.44 -2.54
CA LEU A 45 0.72 12.04 -1.22
C LEU A 45 1.83 11.31 -0.43
N PRO A 46 1.79 9.96 -0.26
CA PRO A 46 2.92 9.24 0.31
C PRO A 46 4.25 9.46 -0.43
N PHE A 47 4.23 9.57 -1.76
CA PHE A 47 5.44 9.84 -2.55
C PHE A 47 6.00 11.22 -2.28
N MET A 48 5.15 12.25 -2.28
CA MET A 48 5.56 13.62 -1.97
C MET A 48 6.12 13.71 -0.55
N ARG A 49 5.49 13.05 0.43
CA ARG A 49 6.01 13.02 1.81
C ARG A 49 7.36 12.30 1.91
N PHE A 50 7.56 11.26 1.12
CA PHE A 50 8.81 10.49 1.07
C PHE A 50 9.96 11.30 0.46
N LEU A 51 9.68 12.12 -0.55
CA LEU A 51 10.67 12.97 -1.23
C LEU A 51 10.99 14.27 -0.47
N MET A 52 10.23 14.59 0.57
CA MET A 52 10.33 15.87 1.25
C MET A 52 11.55 15.91 2.20
N PRO A 53 12.45 16.90 2.06
CA PRO A 53 13.57 17.07 2.99
C PRO A 53 13.10 17.58 4.37
N PRO A 54 13.93 17.45 5.41
CA PRO A 54 13.65 18.11 6.70
C PRO A 54 13.60 19.63 6.52
N ILE A 55 12.67 20.28 7.21
CA ILE A 55 12.59 21.75 7.19
C ILE A 55 13.48 22.27 8.30
N VAL A 56 14.55 22.99 7.91
CA VAL A 56 15.42 23.68 8.86
C VAL A 56 14.93 25.12 9.01
N LEU A 57 14.45 25.48 10.20
CA LEU A 57 14.09 26.86 10.53
C LEU A 57 15.33 27.61 11.06
N PRO A 58 15.42 28.94 10.83
CA PRO A 58 16.41 29.78 11.50
C PRO A 58 16.34 29.63 13.02
N ALA A 59 17.50 29.73 13.70
CA ALA A 59 17.62 29.66 15.16
C ALA A 59 16.70 30.66 15.89
N GLU A 60 16.36 31.77 15.25
CA GLU A 60 15.46 32.81 15.74
C GLU A 60 14.04 32.31 16.07
N PHE A 61 13.62 31.20 15.47
CA PHE A 61 12.33 30.57 15.71
C PHE A 61 12.40 29.44 16.73
N GLU A 62 13.58 29.12 17.26
CA GLU A 62 13.70 28.14 18.34
C GLU A 62 12.91 28.66 19.54
N PRO A 63 11.88 27.93 20.02
CA PRO A 63 11.14 28.36 21.18
C PRO A 63 12.15 28.46 22.32
N THR A 64 12.39 29.68 22.80
CA THR A 64 13.15 29.90 24.02
C THR A 64 12.36 29.20 25.11
N VAL A 65 12.71 27.95 25.40
CA VAL A 65 12.33 27.32 26.63
C VAL A 65 13.07 28.15 27.66
N ALA A 66 12.39 29.15 28.20
CA ALA A 66 12.80 29.79 29.42
C ALA A 66 12.84 28.65 30.43
N ALA A 67 14.02 28.02 30.56
CA ALA A 67 14.33 27.29 31.74
C ALA A 67 14.16 28.32 32.85
N VAL A 68 13.01 28.26 33.53
CA VAL A 68 12.88 28.81 34.87
C VAL A 68 13.75 27.91 35.74
N ALA A 69 15.07 28.05 35.57
CA ALA A 69 16.02 27.71 36.59
C ALA A 69 15.81 28.78 37.65
N ASP A 70 14.88 28.51 38.57
CA ASP A 70 14.78 29.27 39.80
C ASP A 70 16.16 29.19 40.48
N PRO A 71 16.91 30.30 40.60
CA PRO A 71 18.25 30.28 41.18
C PRO A 71 18.21 30.07 42.70
N GLN A 72 17.03 29.99 43.33
CA GLN A 72 16.89 30.01 44.79
C GLN A 72 16.72 28.63 45.46
N LEU A 73 16.83 27.51 44.74
CA LEU A 73 16.78 26.16 45.33
C LEU A 73 18.14 25.43 45.40
N ARG A 74 19.24 26.18 45.54
CA ARG A 74 20.59 25.59 45.76
C ARG A 74 21.12 25.64 47.20
N ASP A 75 20.34 26.15 48.15
CA ASP A 75 20.71 26.10 49.57
C ASP A 75 19.81 25.13 50.34
N VAL A 76 20.12 23.83 50.24
CA VAL A 76 19.87 22.90 51.35
C VAL A 76 21.23 22.37 51.79
N PRO A 77 21.75 22.81 52.95
CA PRO A 77 22.97 22.26 53.51
C PRO A 77 22.65 20.89 54.10
N THR A 78 22.93 19.82 53.36
CA THR A 78 23.00 18.48 53.96
C THR A 78 24.36 18.37 54.64
N ALA A 79 24.36 18.60 55.95
CA ALA A 79 25.52 18.51 56.82
C ALA A 79 26.31 17.21 56.59
N THR A 80 27.56 17.37 56.16
CA THR A 80 28.61 16.37 56.28
C THR A 80 29.01 16.22 57.74
N MET A 81 28.75 15.04 58.32
CA MET A 81 29.56 14.48 59.40
C MET A 81 30.42 13.39 58.76
N ASP A 82 31.66 13.71 58.41
CA ASP A 82 32.81 13.08 59.05
C ASP A 82 34.10 13.81 58.66
N SER A 83 34.82 14.30 59.67
CA SER A 83 36.16 14.86 59.55
C SER A 83 37.09 13.93 60.31
N LEU A 84 37.99 13.25 59.60
CA LEU A 84 39.28 12.83 60.16
C LEU A 84 40.38 13.04 59.11
N SER A 85 41.33 13.86 59.52
CA SER A 85 42.52 14.37 58.84
C SER A 85 43.52 13.30 58.42
N ALA A 86 44.24 13.51 57.30
CA ALA A 86 45.71 13.55 57.16
C ALA A 86 46.13 13.59 55.66
N PRO A 87 47.41 13.84 55.31
CA PRO A 87 47.88 15.04 54.62
C PRO A 87 48.12 14.88 53.11
N THR A 88 48.28 16.02 52.46
CA THR A 88 48.79 16.20 51.10
C THR A 88 50.01 15.34 50.79
N ILE A 89 49.89 14.47 49.79
CA ILE A 89 51.00 14.01 48.94
C ILE A 89 50.50 14.08 47.49
N SER A 90 50.95 15.08 46.74
CA SER A 90 51.06 14.94 45.29
C SER A 90 52.39 14.25 44.99
N PRO A 91 52.39 13.06 44.36
CA PRO A 91 53.44 12.70 43.45
C PRO A 91 53.03 13.14 42.04
N ALA A 92 53.97 13.84 41.43
CA ALA A 92 53.98 14.22 40.04
C ALA A 92 53.98 12.99 39.10
N ALA A 93 53.88 13.34 37.81
CA ALA A 93 54.23 12.58 36.63
C ALA A 93 53.11 11.76 35.98
N ASP A 94 52.55 12.35 34.92
CA ASP A 94 52.62 11.79 33.57
C ASP A 94 52.92 10.29 33.52
N MET A 95 51.85 9.49 33.37
CA MET A 95 51.88 8.21 32.65
C MET A 95 50.45 7.71 32.49
N SER A 96 49.74 8.29 31.53
CA SER A 96 48.73 7.62 30.67
C SER A 96 47.85 8.63 29.91
N ASN A 97 48.48 9.65 29.29
CA ASN A 97 48.04 10.11 27.98
C ASN A 97 48.29 8.97 26.97
N LEU A 98 47.52 7.90 27.08
CA LEU A 98 47.19 7.12 25.90
C LEU A 98 45.95 7.82 25.34
N PRO A 99 45.97 8.32 24.09
CA PRO A 99 44.73 8.54 23.40
C PRO A 99 44.09 7.16 23.30
N ILE A 100 43.23 6.82 24.25
CA ILE A 100 42.16 5.87 23.96
C ILE A 100 41.37 6.64 22.91
N GLU A 101 41.74 6.45 21.63
CA GLU A 101 40.79 6.63 20.55
C GLU A 101 39.55 5.93 21.06
N SER A 102 38.53 6.70 21.41
CA SER A 102 37.25 6.16 21.82
C SER A 102 36.81 5.34 20.62
N ALA A 103 37.10 4.04 20.65
CA ALA A 103 36.72 3.13 19.59
C ALA A 103 35.25 3.40 19.38
N PHE A 104 34.90 3.86 18.18
CA PHE A 104 33.54 4.26 17.86
C PHE A 104 32.72 2.98 17.87
N VAL A 105 32.23 2.57 19.06
CA VAL A 105 31.35 1.42 19.22
C VAL A 105 29.97 1.91 18.84
N PRO A 106 29.45 1.51 17.66
CA PRO A 106 28.18 2.03 17.23
C PRO A 106 27.09 1.60 18.22
N THR A 107 26.17 2.51 18.51
CA THR A 107 25.04 2.19 19.39
C THR A 107 24.14 1.12 18.75
N LEU A 108 23.32 0.42 19.54
CA LEU A 108 22.34 -0.55 19.01
C LEU A 108 21.43 0.07 17.94
N ALA A 109 21.09 1.36 18.09
CA ALA A 109 20.29 2.12 17.13
C ALA A 109 21.03 2.31 15.79
N GLU A 110 22.33 2.57 15.80
CA GLU A 110 23.14 2.73 14.59
C GLU A 110 23.29 1.40 13.83
N TRP A 111 23.49 0.29 14.55
CA TRP A 111 23.45 -1.05 13.96
C TRP A 111 22.08 -1.37 13.35
N ALA A 112 20.99 -1.02 14.03
CA ALA A 112 19.63 -1.23 13.53
C ALA A 112 19.38 -0.42 12.25
N ILE A 113 19.81 0.84 12.18
CA ILE A 113 19.73 1.67 10.96
C ILE A 113 20.57 1.06 9.84
N GLY A 114 21.80 0.61 10.14
CA GLY A 114 22.67 -0.04 9.17
C GLY A 114 22.04 -1.30 8.57
N LEU A 115 21.49 -2.18 9.41
CA LEU A 115 20.79 -3.39 8.98
C LEU A 115 19.53 -3.04 8.16
N TRP A 116 18.76 -2.06 8.59
CA TRP A 116 17.56 -1.60 7.88
C TRP A 116 17.88 -1.02 6.50
N LEU A 117 18.94 -0.22 6.37
CA LEU A 117 19.42 0.30 5.08
C LEU A 117 19.97 -0.83 4.19
N ALA A 118 20.73 -1.78 4.76
CA ALA A 118 21.22 -2.94 4.03
C ALA A 118 20.07 -3.80 3.48
N GLY A 119 19.03 -4.04 4.29
CA GLY A 119 17.81 -4.74 3.85
C GLY A 119 17.07 -3.99 2.74
N SER A 120 16.95 -2.66 2.87
CA SER A 120 16.33 -1.80 1.85
C SER A 120 17.10 -1.83 0.53
N LEU A 121 18.43 -1.76 0.58
CA LEU A 121 19.29 -1.87 -0.59
C LEU A 121 19.21 -3.26 -1.23
N GLY A 122 19.30 -4.32 -0.42
CA GLY A 122 19.15 -5.69 -0.88
C GLY A 122 17.81 -5.93 -1.58
N PHE A 123 16.73 -5.37 -1.03
CA PHE A 123 15.41 -5.38 -1.66
C PHE A 123 15.43 -4.69 -3.04
N LEU A 124 16.00 -3.48 -3.15
CA LEU A 124 16.05 -2.75 -4.42
C LEU A 124 16.88 -3.50 -5.48
N VAL A 125 18.03 -4.05 -5.09
CA VAL A 125 18.89 -4.86 -5.97
C VAL A 125 18.11 -6.08 -6.45
N TRP A 126 17.47 -6.80 -5.53
CA TRP A 126 16.64 -7.96 -5.87
C TRP A 126 15.53 -7.58 -6.85
N ARG A 127 14.80 -6.49 -6.61
CA ARG A 127 13.73 -6.01 -7.53
C ARG A 127 14.27 -5.62 -8.90
N ALA A 128 15.44 -4.98 -8.96
CA ALA A 128 16.08 -4.61 -10.22
C ALA A 128 16.55 -5.83 -11.02
N VAL A 129 17.14 -6.83 -10.35
CA VAL A 129 17.54 -8.11 -10.98
C VAL A 129 16.31 -8.83 -11.52
N GLN A 130 15.25 -8.96 -10.73
CA GLN A 130 14.02 -9.63 -11.17
C GLN A 130 13.35 -8.92 -12.35
N TYR A 131 13.31 -7.59 -12.33
CA TYR A 131 12.81 -6.82 -13.48
C TYR A 131 13.62 -7.09 -14.75
N ARG A 132 14.95 -7.11 -14.64
CA ARG A 132 15.84 -7.35 -15.78
C ARG A 132 15.71 -8.77 -16.31
N ALA A 133 15.64 -9.77 -15.44
CA ALA A 133 15.43 -11.17 -15.82
C ALA A 133 14.10 -11.34 -16.56
N MET A 134 13.01 -10.88 -15.96
CA MET A 134 11.67 -10.85 -16.57
C MET A 134 11.69 -10.15 -17.93
N ARG A 135 12.29 -8.96 -18.01
CA ARG A 135 12.33 -8.20 -19.27
C ARG A 135 13.10 -8.93 -20.36
N ARG A 136 14.21 -9.60 -20.02
CA ARG A 136 14.97 -10.40 -20.98
C ARG A 136 14.15 -11.57 -21.49
N GLU A 137 13.48 -12.28 -20.58
CA GLU A 137 12.61 -13.40 -20.92
C GLU A 137 11.45 -12.96 -21.83
N LEU A 138 10.72 -11.91 -21.46
CA LEU A 138 9.60 -11.40 -22.25
C LEU A 138 9.99 -10.90 -23.65
N LEU A 139 11.24 -10.47 -23.82
CA LEU A 139 11.75 -10.00 -25.11
C LEU A 139 12.57 -11.06 -25.84
N ALA A 140 12.83 -12.21 -25.22
CA ALA A 140 13.53 -13.31 -25.85
C ALA A 140 12.63 -13.89 -26.95
N GLY A 141 13.12 -13.91 -28.19
CA GLY A 141 12.33 -14.37 -29.34
C GLY A 141 11.19 -13.41 -29.75
N ALA A 142 11.10 -12.22 -29.15
CA ALA A 142 10.06 -11.27 -29.51
C ALA A 142 10.28 -10.69 -30.92
N ARG A 143 9.20 -10.60 -31.70
CA ARG A 143 9.21 -10.10 -33.08
C ARG A 143 8.56 -8.72 -33.15
N PRO A 144 9.17 -7.74 -33.84
CA PRO A 144 8.55 -6.42 -34.00
C PRO A 144 7.28 -6.52 -34.85
N MET A 145 6.19 -5.89 -34.37
CA MET A 145 4.89 -5.86 -35.05
C MET A 145 4.52 -4.46 -35.55
N GLY A 146 5.10 -3.42 -34.97
CA GLY A 146 4.85 -2.04 -35.36
C GLY A 146 5.08 -1.09 -34.20
N GLU A 147 4.62 0.14 -34.35
CA GLU A 147 4.79 1.20 -33.36
C GLU A 147 3.50 2.02 -33.22
N ALA A 148 3.22 2.48 -32.01
CA ALA A 148 2.12 3.38 -31.68
C ALA A 148 2.70 4.63 -30.99
N GLY A 149 3.05 5.64 -31.79
CA GLY A 149 3.80 6.80 -31.30
C GLY A 149 5.21 6.40 -30.89
N ASP A 150 5.57 6.62 -29.63
CA ASP A 150 6.87 6.25 -29.05
C ASP A 150 6.87 4.88 -28.36
N VAL A 151 5.81 4.08 -28.57
CA VAL A 151 5.64 2.76 -27.97
C VAL A 151 5.80 1.67 -29.03
N ARG A 152 6.74 0.74 -28.82
CA ARG A 152 6.96 -0.40 -29.71
C ARG A 152 5.97 -1.52 -29.43
N LEU A 153 5.37 -2.07 -30.47
CA LEU A 153 4.53 -3.27 -30.38
C LEU A 153 5.37 -4.47 -30.81
N VAL A 154 5.45 -5.48 -29.94
CA VAL A 154 6.17 -6.72 -30.23
C VAL A 154 5.25 -7.91 -29.98
N GLU A 155 5.41 -8.98 -30.76
CA GLU A 155 4.81 -10.28 -30.50
C GLU A 155 5.82 -11.14 -29.74
N SER A 156 5.41 -11.78 -28.64
CA SER A 156 6.29 -12.57 -27.77
C SER A 156 5.66 -13.91 -27.39
N PRO A 157 6.42 -15.03 -27.46
CA PRO A 157 5.96 -16.34 -27.01
C PRO A 157 5.81 -16.42 -25.49
N SER A 158 6.51 -15.58 -24.75
CA SER A 158 6.56 -15.60 -23.28
C SER A 158 5.39 -14.87 -22.62
N VAL A 159 4.49 -14.24 -23.40
CA VAL A 159 3.31 -13.58 -22.86
C VAL A 159 2.04 -14.32 -23.27
N THR A 160 1.23 -14.64 -22.28
CA THR A 160 -0.11 -15.15 -22.50
C THR A 160 -1.13 -14.02 -22.53
N SER A 161 -0.74 -12.74 -22.53
CA SER A 161 -1.61 -11.57 -22.66
C SER A 161 -0.85 -10.33 -23.12
N PRO A 162 -1.53 -9.34 -23.75
CA PRO A 162 -0.97 -8.00 -23.90
C PRO A 162 -0.41 -7.51 -22.57
N VAL A 163 0.79 -6.93 -22.61
CA VAL A 163 1.45 -6.39 -21.44
C VAL A 163 2.37 -5.22 -21.79
N ALA A 164 2.18 -4.11 -21.08
CA ALA A 164 3.03 -2.94 -21.14
C ALA A 164 4.27 -3.12 -20.24
N LEU A 165 5.45 -2.85 -20.80
CA LEU A 165 6.72 -2.86 -20.07
C LEU A 165 7.65 -1.73 -20.51
N GLY A 166 8.51 -1.32 -19.57
CA GLY A 166 9.53 -0.29 -19.79
C GLY A 166 9.03 1.15 -19.62
N VAL A 167 9.88 1.99 -19.03
CA VAL A 167 9.59 3.42 -18.84
C VAL A 167 10.29 4.28 -19.89
N PHE A 168 11.55 3.95 -20.20
CA PHE A 168 12.34 4.65 -21.22
C PHE A 168 12.24 3.96 -22.59
N ASP A 169 12.49 2.66 -22.65
CA ASP A 169 12.17 1.83 -23.82
C ASP A 169 10.76 1.26 -23.64
N LYS A 170 9.76 1.99 -24.15
CA LYS A 170 8.34 1.66 -24.00
C LYS A 170 7.95 0.57 -24.98
N VAL A 171 7.50 -0.55 -24.44
CA VAL A 171 7.10 -1.72 -25.23
C VAL A 171 5.72 -2.19 -24.77
N VAL A 172 4.91 -2.65 -25.71
CA VAL A 172 3.75 -3.50 -25.46
C VAL A 172 4.02 -4.84 -26.12
N ALA A 173 4.16 -5.88 -25.30
CA ALA A 173 4.30 -7.25 -25.77
C ALA A 173 2.92 -7.87 -25.91
N LEU A 174 2.67 -8.48 -27.08
CA LEU A 174 1.44 -9.15 -27.45
C LEU A 174 1.70 -10.66 -27.55
N PRO A 175 0.73 -11.52 -27.22
CA PRO A 175 0.83 -12.96 -27.41
C PRO A 175 1.01 -13.31 -28.88
N GLU A 176 1.61 -14.47 -29.14
CA GLU A 176 1.64 -15.03 -30.49
C GLU A 176 0.24 -15.16 -31.08
N ARG A 177 0.12 -14.78 -32.36
CA ARG A 177 -1.12 -14.80 -33.14
C ARG A 177 -2.23 -13.92 -32.56
N PHE A 178 -1.92 -13.00 -31.64
CA PHE A 178 -2.89 -12.04 -31.11
C PHE A 178 -3.57 -11.24 -32.22
N MET A 179 -2.80 -10.88 -33.26
CA MET A 179 -3.31 -10.12 -34.41
C MET A 179 -4.13 -10.95 -35.41
N VAL A 180 -4.19 -12.28 -35.23
CA VAL A 180 -5.01 -13.20 -36.04
C VAL A 180 -6.39 -13.42 -35.41
N HIS A 181 -6.55 -13.10 -34.12
CA HIS A 181 -7.81 -13.31 -33.41
C HIS A 181 -8.97 -12.53 -34.06
N PRO A 182 -10.13 -13.16 -34.31
CA PRO A 182 -11.19 -12.62 -35.17
C PRO A 182 -11.90 -11.39 -34.59
N HIS A 183 -11.91 -11.26 -33.26
CA HIS A 183 -12.52 -10.12 -32.59
C HIS A 183 -11.59 -8.89 -32.62
N ARG A 184 -11.53 -8.21 -33.76
CA ARG A 184 -10.72 -6.99 -33.95
C ARG A 184 -10.97 -5.92 -32.88
N GLN A 185 -12.24 -5.63 -32.59
CA GLN A 185 -12.59 -4.60 -31.60
C GLN A 185 -12.04 -4.94 -30.20
N ALA A 186 -12.14 -6.20 -29.76
CA ALA A 186 -11.59 -6.63 -28.47
C ALA A 186 -10.07 -6.50 -28.43
N ARG A 187 -9.38 -6.80 -29.54
CA ARG A 187 -7.92 -6.61 -29.66
C ARG A 187 -7.52 -5.15 -29.58
N ASP A 188 -8.19 -4.28 -30.35
CA ASP A 188 -7.92 -2.85 -30.38
C ASP A 188 -8.15 -2.23 -28.99
N LEU A 189 -9.17 -2.71 -28.27
CA LEU A 189 -9.47 -2.31 -26.89
C LEU A 189 -8.40 -2.77 -25.88
N ALA A 190 -7.87 -3.98 -26.03
CA ALA A 190 -6.80 -4.49 -25.17
C ALA A 190 -5.47 -3.75 -25.43
N ILE A 191 -5.12 -3.48 -26.70
CA ILE A 191 -3.95 -2.66 -27.04
C ILE A 191 -4.14 -1.24 -26.50
N ALA A 192 -5.32 -0.65 -26.65
CA ALA A 192 -5.60 0.68 -26.12
C ALA A 192 -5.44 0.76 -24.58
N HIS A 193 -5.75 -0.32 -23.87
CA HIS A 193 -5.51 -0.42 -22.42
C HIS A 193 -4.01 -0.41 -22.09
N GLU A 194 -3.21 -1.21 -22.78
CA GLU A 194 -1.76 -1.22 -22.57
C GLU A 194 -1.10 0.11 -22.93
N LEU A 195 -1.55 0.76 -24.00
CA LEU A 195 -1.09 2.10 -24.38
C LEU A 195 -1.53 3.15 -23.34
N ALA A 196 -2.70 3.00 -22.73
CA ALA A 196 -3.18 3.90 -21.68
C ALA A 196 -2.33 3.82 -20.40
N HIS A 197 -1.68 2.68 -20.10
CA HIS A 197 -0.68 2.61 -19.02
C HIS A 197 0.55 3.46 -19.32
N HIS A 198 1.06 3.41 -20.56
CA HIS A 198 2.19 4.25 -20.99
C HIS A 198 1.84 5.74 -20.97
N HIS A 199 0.67 6.10 -21.52
CA HIS A 199 0.17 7.48 -21.50
C HIS A 199 -0.03 7.99 -20.06
N GLY A 200 -0.53 7.11 -19.18
CA GLY A 200 -0.73 7.38 -17.76
C GLY A 200 0.53 7.46 -16.90
N ARG A 201 1.71 7.09 -17.45
CA ARG A 201 2.96 6.90 -16.70
C ARG A 201 2.83 5.91 -15.54
N ASP A 202 1.94 4.93 -15.69
CA ASP A 202 1.63 3.95 -14.65
C ASP A 202 2.84 3.09 -14.28
N LEU A 203 3.69 2.78 -15.27
CA LEU A 203 4.93 2.04 -15.07
C LEU A 203 5.96 2.86 -14.29
N LEU A 204 6.02 4.19 -14.50
CA LEU A 204 6.88 5.07 -13.72
C LEU A 204 6.42 5.10 -12.26
N ALA A 205 5.11 5.19 -12.01
CA ALA A 205 4.57 5.12 -10.65
C ALA A 205 4.90 3.78 -9.96
N ASN A 206 4.88 2.66 -10.69
CA ASN A 206 5.32 1.36 -10.15
C ASN A 206 6.80 1.36 -9.74
N ILE A 207 7.68 1.98 -10.55
CA ILE A 207 9.10 2.10 -10.23
C ILE A 207 9.30 3.02 -9.03
N ALA A 208 8.62 4.17 -8.99
CA ALA A 208 8.67 5.12 -7.87
C ALA A 208 8.17 4.50 -6.54
N ALA A 209 7.28 3.51 -6.60
CA ALA A 209 6.85 2.73 -5.44
C ALA A 209 7.94 1.84 -4.84
N GLN A 210 8.95 1.43 -5.61
CA GLN A 210 9.94 0.46 -5.14
C GLN A 210 10.84 1.02 -4.03
N PRO A 211 11.38 2.26 -4.09
CA PRO A 211 12.10 2.87 -2.97
C PRO A 211 11.25 2.99 -1.70
N LEU A 212 9.98 3.39 -1.84
CA LEU A 212 9.07 3.50 -0.71
C LEU A 212 8.82 2.13 -0.06
N LEU A 213 8.55 1.09 -0.86
CA LEU A 213 8.41 -0.28 -0.37
C LEU A 213 9.72 -0.84 0.19
N ALA A 214 10.87 -0.44 -0.35
CA ALA A 214 12.17 -0.86 0.15
C ALA A 214 12.37 -0.35 1.58
N LEU A 215 12.11 0.92 1.86
CA LEU A 215 12.19 1.46 3.22
C LEU A 215 11.15 0.86 4.17
N HIS A 216 10.01 0.42 3.61
CA HIS A 216 8.89 -0.15 4.32
C HIS A 216 8.78 -1.67 4.14
N TRP A 217 9.89 -2.37 3.85
CA TRP A 217 9.84 -3.79 3.46
C TRP A 217 9.18 -4.68 4.52
N PHE A 218 9.31 -4.30 5.80
CA PHE A 218 8.69 -4.97 6.94
C PHE A 218 7.25 -4.50 7.24
N ASN A 219 6.80 -3.38 6.68
CA ASN A 219 5.53 -2.75 7.03
C ASN A 219 4.36 -3.35 6.22
N PRO A 220 3.42 -4.08 6.87
CA PRO A 220 2.28 -4.68 6.18
C PRO A 220 1.34 -3.65 5.53
N LEU A 221 1.23 -2.43 6.10
CA LEU A 221 0.42 -1.35 5.52
C LEU A 221 0.96 -0.91 4.17
N ALA A 222 2.29 -0.88 3.99
CA ALA A 222 2.90 -0.53 2.71
C ALA A 222 2.58 -1.58 1.63
N TRP A 223 2.56 -2.87 1.99
CA TRP A 223 2.16 -3.94 1.09
C TRP A 223 0.67 -3.93 0.75
N LEU A 224 -0.19 -3.63 1.73
CA LEU A 224 -1.62 -3.38 1.48
C LEU A 224 -1.81 -2.16 0.57
N GLY A 225 -1.04 -1.11 0.80
CA GLY A 225 -1.01 0.11 0.01
C GLY A 225 -0.62 -0.17 -1.43
N TRP A 226 0.47 -0.91 -1.67
CA TRP A 226 0.87 -1.35 -3.00
C TRP A 226 -0.25 -2.08 -3.74
N ARG A 227 -0.90 -3.05 -3.10
CA ARG A 227 -2.02 -3.80 -3.70
C ARG A 227 -3.21 -2.89 -3.98
N ALA A 228 -3.50 -1.93 -3.11
CA ALA A 228 -4.58 -0.96 -3.30
C ALA A 228 -4.28 0.02 -4.45
N MET A 229 -3.08 0.60 -4.48
CA MET A 229 -2.59 1.45 -5.55
C MET A 229 -2.66 0.76 -6.90
N ARG A 230 -2.27 -0.52 -6.99
CA ARG A 230 -2.40 -1.32 -8.23
C ARG A 230 -3.86 -1.41 -8.69
N ARG A 231 -4.81 -1.66 -7.79
CA ARG A 231 -6.25 -1.71 -8.15
C ARG A 231 -6.78 -0.36 -8.61
N ASP A 232 -6.37 0.72 -7.93
CA ASP A 232 -6.79 2.07 -8.28
C ASP A 232 -6.18 2.48 -9.63
N GLN A 233 -4.94 2.05 -9.92
CA GLN A 233 -4.28 2.24 -11.20
C GLN A 233 -5.03 1.54 -12.34
N GLU A 234 -5.41 0.28 -12.20
CA GLU A 234 -6.20 -0.43 -13.23
C GLU A 234 -7.53 0.30 -13.51
N ALA A 235 -8.25 0.68 -12.46
CA ALA A 235 -9.51 1.40 -12.61
C ALA A 235 -9.33 2.80 -13.24
N ALA A 236 -8.22 3.49 -12.94
CA ALA A 236 -7.86 4.75 -13.58
C ALA A 236 -7.45 4.56 -15.05
N CYS A 237 -6.78 3.45 -15.37
CA CYS A 237 -6.44 3.07 -16.74
C CYS A 237 -7.71 2.81 -17.56
N ASP A 238 -8.62 1.98 -17.04
CA ASP A 238 -9.93 1.72 -17.64
C ASP A 238 -10.69 3.02 -17.89
N ALA A 239 -10.69 3.93 -16.91
CA ALA A 239 -11.32 5.25 -17.03
C ALA A 239 -10.71 6.06 -18.19
N ARG A 240 -9.38 6.06 -18.36
CA ARG A 240 -8.69 6.74 -19.48
C ARG A 240 -9.08 6.15 -20.83
N VAL A 241 -9.20 4.83 -20.94
CA VAL A 241 -9.56 4.12 -22.18
C VAL A 241 -10.96 4.50 -22.66
N VAL A 242 -11.90 4.73 -21.73
CA VAL A 242 -13.30 4.99 -22.08
C VAL A 242 -13.70 6.47 -22.14
N VAL A 243 -12.78 7.39 -21.86
CA VAL A 243 -13.08 8.84 -21.94
C VAL A 243 -13.58 9.18 -23.34
N GLY A 244 -14.74 9.84 -23.42
CA GLY A 244 -15.31 10.29 -24.69
C GLY A 244 -15.92 9.19 -25.57
N ARG A 245 -15.87 7.92 -25.13
CA ARG A 245 -16.52 6.81 -25.84
C ARG A 245 -17.99 6.68 -25.50
N SER A 246 -18.76 6.20 -26.46
CA SER A 246 -20.20 5.93 -26.32
C SER A 246 -20.50 4.86 -25.27
N ARG A 247 -21.75 4.79 -24.81
CA ARG A 247 -22.18 3.77 -23.84
C ARG A 247 -22.04 2.35 -24.39
N GLU A 248 -22.23 2.18 -25.69
CA GLU A 248 -22.07 0.89 -26.38
C GLU A 248 -20.59 0.45 -26.37
N GLU A 249 -19.67 1.33 -26.75
CA GLU A 249 -18.22 1.03 -26.71
C GLU A 249 -17.72 0.74 -25.30
N ARG A 250 -18.26 1.44 -24.28
CA ARG A 250 -18.00 1.13 -22.86
C ARG A 250 -18.47 -0.27 -22.49
N ALA A 251 -19.64 -0.68 -22.96
CA ALA A 251 -20.16 -2.03 -22.72
C ALA A 251 -19.30 -3.09 -23.41
N THR A 252 -18.88 -2.86 -24.66
CA THR A 252 -17.96 -3.76 -25.37
C THR A 252 -16.62 -3.88 -24.65
N TYR A 253 -16.10 -2.77 -24.11
CA TYR A 253 -14.88 -2.77 -23.31
C TYR A 253 -15.04 -3.54 -22.00
N ALA A 254 -16.15 -3.33 -21.28
CA ALA A 254 -16.47 -4.09 -20.08
C ALA A 254 -16.59 -5.60 -20.35
N GLN A 255 -17.20 -6.00 -21.47
CA GLN A 255 -17.26 -7.39 -21.91
C GLN A 255 -15.86 -7.95 -22.23
N THR A 256 -15.00 -7.14 -22.85
CA THR A 256 -13.61 -7.52 -23.14
C THR A 256 -12.84 -7.80 -21.84
N ILE A 257 -12.95 -6.92 -20.84
CA ILE A 257 -12.36 -7.12 -19.50
C ILE A 257 -12.92 -8.37 -18.81
N ALA A 258 -14.23 -8.59 -18.89
CA ALA A 258 -14.88 -9.76 -18.30
C ALA A 258 -14.46 -11.06 -19.00
N GLY A 259 -14.27 -11.06 -20.32
CA GLY A 259 -13.79 -12.20 -21.09
C GLY A 259 -12.38 -12.63 -20.68
N PHE A 260 -11.49 -11.67 -20.43
CA PHE A 260 -10.14 -11.93 -19.93
C PHE A 260 -10.12 -12.57 -18.53
N ALA A 261 -11.13 -12.29 -17.69
CA ALA A 261 -11.27 -12.89 -16.37
C ALA A 261 -11.75 -14.35 -16.38
N GLN A 262 -12.46 -14.77 -17.43
CA GLN A 262 -13.08 -16.10 -17.53
C GLN A 262 -12.16 -17.16 -18.15
N GLY A 263 -10.86 -16.89 -18.30
CA GLY A 263 -9.90 -17.84 -18.86
C GLY A 263 -10.06 -18.08 -20.37
N ARG A 264 -10.98 -17.38 -21.05
CA ARG A 264 -11.02 -17.33 -22.51
C ARG A 264 -9.98 -16.33 -22.99
N HIS A 265 -8.73 -16.81 -22.99
CA HIS A 265 -7.55 -16.14 -23.52
C HIS A 265 -7.23 -14.80 -22.85
N LEU A 266 -6.08 -14.75 -22.16
CA LEU A 266 -5.25 -13.57 -21.90
C LEU A 266 -5.44 -12.82 -20.56
N ALA A 267 -4.61 -13.17 -19.57
CA ALA A 267 -4.49 -12.45 -18.30
C ALA A 267 -3.49 -11.29 -18.39
N LEU A 268 -3.98 -10.05 -18.29
CA LEU A 268 -3.19 -8.83 -18.10
C LEU A 268 -2.34 -8.90 -16.83
N ALA A 269 -1.13 -9.44 -16.92
CA ALA A 269 -0.16 -9.34 -15.85
C ALA A 269 1.28 -9.41 -16.37
N ALA A 270 1.99 -8.28 -16.33
CA ALA A 270 3.44 -8.31 -16.14
C ALA A 270 3.74 -8.98 -14.78
N PRO A 271 4.87 -9.65 -14.58
CA PRO A 271 5.27 -10.13 -13.24
C PRO A 271 5.47 -9.03 -12.18
N MET A 272 5.49 -7.75 -12.57
CA MET A 272 5.33 -6.61 -11.64
C MET A 272 3.88 -6.17 -11.41
N ALA A 273 2.96 -6.53 -12.31
CA ALA A 273 1.54 -6.50 -12.05
C ALA A 273 1.24 -7.69 -11.14
N CYS A 274 0.86 -7.37 -9.91
CA CYS A 274 0.46 -8.35 -8.92
C CYS A 274 -0.52 -9.37 -9.57
N PRO A 275 -0.18 -10.67 -9.67
CA PRO A 275 -1.14 -11.70 -10.15
C PRO A 275 -2.39 -11.80 -9.24
N VAL A 276 -2.35 -11.10 -8.10
CA VAL A 276 -3.31 -11.08 -7.00
C VAL A 276 -4.38 -9.99 -7.17
N LEU A 277 -4.77 -9.65 -8.39
CA LEU A 277 -5.91 -8.76 -8.56
C LEU A 277 -7.23 -9.52 -8.31
N GLY A 278 -7.33 -10.80 -8.69
CA GLY A 278 -8.45 -11.67 -8.35
C GLY A 278 -9.84 -11.12 -8.76
N GLU A 279 -10.90 -11.88 -8.45
CA GLU A 279 -12.29 -11.54 -8.81
C GLU A 279 -12.73 -10.16 -8.30
N LYS A 280 -12.29 -9.79 -7.09
CA LYS A 280 -12.64 -8.51 -6.45
C LYS A 280 -12.10 -7.30 -7.23
N SER A 281 -10.99 -7.43 -7.95
CA SER A 281 -10.47 -6.36 -8.81
C SER A 281 -11.33 -6.18 -10.05
N ILE A 282 -11.77 -7.27 -10.69
CA ILE A 282 -12.61 -7.21 -11.89
C ILE A 282 -13.97 -6.58 -11.57
N ILE A 283 -14.62 -6.99 -10.47
CA ILE A 283 -15.88 -6.38 -10.03
C ILE A 283 -15.71 -4.87 -9.79
N HIS A 284 -14.59 -4.47 -9.18
CA HIS A 284 -14.29 -3.06 -8.94
C HIS A 284 -14.14 -2.27 -10.25
N ARG A 285 -13.40 -2.82 -11.23
CA ARG A 285 -13.21 -2.23 -12.57
C ARG A 285 -14.53 -2.07 -13.31
N LEU A 286 -15.33 -3.14 -13.37
CA LEU A 286 -16.66 -3.12 -14.02
C LEU A 286 -17.61 -2.11 -13.37
N ARG A 287 -17.63 -2.05 -12.03
CA ARG A 287 -18.42 -1.05 -11.31
C ARG A 287 -17.96 0.39 -11.59
N SER A 288 -16.66 0.60 -11.73
CA SER A 288 -16.10 1.91 -12.07
C SER A 288 -16.51 2.33 -13.49
N LEU A 289 -16.50 1.40 -14.44
CA LEU A 289 -16.90 1.63 -15.83
C LEU A 289 -18.39 1.93 -16.00
N ALA A 290 -19.23 1.39 -15.12
CA ALA A 290 -20.68 1.63 -15.13
C ALA A 290 -21.09 3.04 -14.65
N ARG A 291 -20.14 3.85 -14.17
CA ARG A 291 -20.42 5.20 -13.68
C ARG A 291 -20.37 6.23 -14.81
N ASP A 292 -21.20 7.26 -14.67
CA ASP A 292 -21.21 8.39 -15.58
C ASP A 292 -19.91 9.21 -15.48
N ASP A 293 -19.62 9.93 -16.57
CA ASP A 293 -18.48 10.84 -16.59
C ASP A 293 -18.63 11.95 -15.56
N LEU A 294 -17.51 12.30 -14.95
CA LEU A 294 -17.46 13.36 -13.95
C LEU A 294 -17.81 14.70 -14.60
N THR A 295 -18.69 15.45 -13.94
CA THR A 295 -18.99 16.83 -14.31
C THR A 295 -17.74 17.72 -14.16
N PRO A 296 -17.60 18.80 -14.96
CA PRO A 296 -16.44 19.69 -14.88
C PRO A 296 -16.20 20.26 -13.47
N ARG A 297 -17.27 20.63 -12.76
CA ARG A 297 -17.20 21.13 -11.37
C ARG A 297 -16.57 20.12 -10.42
N ARG A 298 -16.97 18.84 -10.50
CA ARG A 298 -16.40 17.78 -9.66
C ARG A 298 -14.93 17.53 -9.99
N ARG A 299 -14.53 17.65 -11.26
CA ARG A 299 -13.13 17.54 -11.68
C ARG A 299 -12.27 18.67 -11.08
N VAL A 300 -12.74 19.92 -11.17
CA VAL A 300 -12.03 21.06 -10.59
C VAL A 300 -11.92 20.90 -9.08
N LEU A 301 -13.02 20.56 -8.38
CA LEU A 301 -13.00 20.33 -6.94
C LEU A 301 -12.02 19.22 -6.54
N GLY A 302 -12.04 18.08 -7.23
CA GLY A 302 -11.11 16.98 -6.97
C GLY A 302 -9.64 17.41 -7.14
N ARG A 303 -9.32 18.18 -8.19
CA ARG A 303 -7.96 18.72 -8.40
C ARG A 303 -7.57 19.69 -7.29
N SER A 304 -8.46 20.59 -6.91
CA SER A 304 -8.22 21.55 -5.83
C SER A 304 -7.98 20.86 -4.49
N LEU A 305 -8.72 19.79 -4.17
CA LEU A 305 -8.54 19.04 -2.93
C LEU A 305 -7.21 18.30 -2.89
N ILE A 306 -6.80 17.66 -3.99
CA ILE A 306 -5.48 17.02 -4.08
C ILE A 306 -4.36 18.07 -3.98
N GLY A 307 -4.52 19.21 -4.66
CA GLY A 307 -3.58 20.32 -4.58
C GLY A 307 -3.47 20.90 -3.17
N ALA A 308 -4.60 21.10 -2.49
CA ALA A 308 -4.63 21.56 -1.10
C ALA A 308 -3.97 20.54 -0.15
N ALA A 309 -4.25 19.25 -0.31
CA ALA A 309 -3.60 18.21 0.48
C ALA A 309 -2.08 18.23 0.30
N ALA A 310 -1.60 18.41 -0.93
CA ALA A 310 -0.17 18.54 -1.22
C ALA A 310 0.46 19.79 -0.59
N LEU A 311 -0.26 20.91 -0.52
CA LEU A 311 0.20 22.15 0.13
C LEU A 311 0.29 22.03 1.66
N VAL A 312 -0.49 21.13 2.28
CA VAL A 312 -0.46 20.89 3.73
C VAL A 312 0.64 19.88 4.12
N LEU A 313 1.16 19.08 3.19
CA LEU A 313 2.22 18.09 3.48
C LEU A 313 3.46 18.65 4.19
N PRO A 314 3.97 19.87 3.89
CA PRO A 314 5.11 20.45 4.60
C PRO A 314 4.91 20.59 6.10
N PHE A 315 3.67 20.74 6.59
CA PHE A 315 3.38 20.77 8.03
C PHE A 315 3.56 19.41 8.73
N THR A 316 3.84 18.34 7.97
CA THR A 316 4.21 17.01 8.50
C THR A 316 5.72 16.76 8.43
N ALA A 317 6.51 17.76 8.05
CA ALA A 317 7.96 17.70 8.09
C ALA A 317 8.46 17.80 9.53
N SER A 318 9.53 17.07 9.86
CA SER A 318 10.28 17.32 11.09
C SER A 318 10.93 18.70 10.98
N ILE A 319 10.66 19.57 11.96
CA ILE A 319 11.29 20.88 12.10
C ILE A 319 12.60 20.69 12.86
N SER A 320 13.70 21.18 12.28
CA SER A 320 15.00 21.29 12.96
C SER A 320 15.42 22.76 12.98
N TYR A 321 16.13 23.22 14.01
CA TYR A 321 16.64 24.58 14.07
C TYR A 321 18.11 24.62 13.67
N ALA A 322 18.50 25.67 12.94
CA ALA A 322 19.91 25.91 12.62
C ALA A 322 20.69 26.18 13.91
N ASP A 323 21.89 25.60 14.02
CA ASP A 323 22.77 25.83 15.17
C ASP A 323 23.27 27.28 15.15
N SER A 324 22.92 28.08 16.17
CA SER A 324 23.47 29.42 16.31
C SER A 324 24.92 29.28 16.77
N GLN A 325 25.89 29.52 15.88
CA GLN A 325 27.28 29.67 16.31
C GLN A 325 27.35 30.88 17.24
N VAL A 326 27.43 30.61 18.55
CA VAL A 326 27.79 31.61 19.54
C VAL A 326 29.21 32.02 19.18
N GLN A 327 29.32 33.15 18.51
CA GLN A 327 30.59 33.79 18.23
C GLN A 327 31.23 34.08 19.59
N ASP A 328 32.37 33.45 19.89
CA ASP A 328 33.15 33.68 21.10
C ASP A 328 33.36 35.19 21.28
N MET A 329 32.56 35.77 22.18
CA MET A 329 32.67 37.18 22.51
C MET A 329 33.94 37.33 23.37
N PRO A 330 34.87 38.24 23.03
CA PRO A 330 36.07 38.42 23.83
C PRO A 330 35.69 38.72 25.27
N ALA A 331 36.28 37.99 26.23
CA ALA A 331 36.04 38.18 27.65
C ALA A 331 36.18 39.67 28.01
N ALA A 332 35.11 40.26 28.53
CA ALA A 332 35.13 41.64 29.00
C ALA A 332 36.20 41.79 30.10
N PRO A 333 37.05 42.83 30.06
CA PRO A 333 38.08 43.04 31.08
C PRO A 333 37.42 43.22 32.45
N SER A 334 37.98 42.55 33.46
CA SER A 334 37.51 42.59 34.84
C SER A 334 37.49 44.03 35.37
N ALA A 335 36.34 44.42 35.94
CA ALA A 335 36.18 45.71 36.59
C ALA A 335 37.09 45.82 37.83
N PRO A 336 37.68 47.00 38.10
CA PRO A 336 38.51 47.22 39.29
C PRO A 336 37.68 47.13 40.59
N PRO A 337 38.30 46.70 41.70
CA PRO A 337 37.59 46.51 42.96
C PRO A 337 37.15 47.87 43.54
N ALA A 338 35.85 47.99 43.83
CA ALA A 338 35.29 49.14 44.55
C ALA A 338 35.47 48.98 46.07
N PRO A 339 35.69 50.07 46.82
CA PRO A 339 36.15 50.05 48.20
C PRO A 339 35.06 49.67 49.22
N SER A 340 35.51 49.02 50.31
CA SER A 340 34.76 48.75 51.53
C SER A 340 34.13 50.02 52.12
N ALA A 341 32.85 49.94 52.46
CA ALA A 341 32.23 50.80 53.45
C ALA A 341 31.26 49.99 54.34
N GLU A 342 31.40 50.26 55.63
CA GLU A 342 30.89 49.58 56.81
C GLU A 342 29.38 49.82 57.10
N PRO A 343 28.81 49.12 58.10
CA PRO A 343 27.39 48.79 58.18
C PRO A 343 26.58 49.88 58.88
N VAL A 344 25.30 50.00 58.50
CA VAL A 344 24.30 50.68 59.32
C VAL A 344 23.08 49.80 59.46
N SER A 345 22.89 49.36 60.71
CA SER A 345 21.69 48.70 61.21
C SER A 345 20.48 49.64 61.17
N SER A 346 19.35 49.11 60.74
CA SER A 346 18.05 49.59 61.19
C SER A 346 17.05 48.44 61.25
N THR A 347 16.84 48.00 62.48
CA THR A 347 15.76 47.16 63.01
C THR A 347 14.39 47.71 62.61
N LEU A 348 13.42 46.86 62.23
CA LEU A 348 12.14 46.66 62.94
C LEU A 348 11.11 45.85 62.13
N GLN A 349 10.53 44.88 62.87
CA GLN A 349 9.16 44.38 62.87
C GLN A 349 8.64 43.48 61.74
N ALA A 350 8.34 42.26 62.16
CA ALA A 350 7.43 41.32 61.52
C ALA A 350 5.96 41.73 61.70
N PRO A 351 5.09 41.39 60.74
CA PRO A 351 3.68 41.13 61.03
C PRO A 351 3.29 39.68 60.66
N VAL A 352 2.82 38.99 61.70
CA VAL A 352 1.65 38.11 61.82
C VAL A 352 1.09 37.44 60.55
N SER A 353 1.04 36.12 60.63
CA SER A 353 0.34 35.18 59.74
C SER A 353 -1.17 35.41 59.69
N SER A 354 -1.74 35.22 58.50
CA SER A 354 -3.19 35.12 58.25
C SER A 354 -3.50 33.85 57.43
N PRO A 355 -4.72 33.29 57.53
CA PRO A 355 -4.97 31.87 57.37
C PRO A 355 -5.35 31.42 55.94
N ILE A 356 -5.20 30.11 55.73
CA ILE A 356 -5.53 29.34 54.52
C ILE A 356 -7.02 29.50 54.15
N ALA A 357 -7.29 29.84 52.88
CA ALA A 357 -8.63 29.84 52.28
C ALA A 357 -9.02 28.43 51.78
N PRO A 358 -10.30 28.02 51.89
CA PRO A 358 -10.77 26.68 51.52
C PRO A 358 -10.93 26.47 50.01
N GLN A 359 -10.74 25.22 49.58
CA GLN A 359 -10.90 24.71 48.22
C GLN A 359 -12.35 24.77 47.73
N ALA A 360 -12.56 25.22 46.48
CA ALA A 360 -13.85 25.23 45.80
C ALA A 360 -14.23 23.83 45.25
N PRO A 361 -15.53 23.44 45.23
CA PRO A 361 -15.97 22.12 44.81
C PRO A 361 -15.99 21.95 43.28
N ALA A 362 -15.72 20.71 42.83
CA ALA A 362 -15.73 20.28 41.44
C ALA A 362 -17.15 20.26 40.83
N ALA A 363 -17.25 20.68 39.57
CA ALA A 363 -18.48 20.67 38.78
C ALA A 363 -18.83 19.25 38.27
N PRO A 364 -20.13 18.90 38.13
CA PRO A 364 -20.54 17.56 37.75
C PRO A 364 -20.44 17.31 36.24
N LEU A 365 -19.94 16.12 35.90
CA LEU A 365 -19.96 15.53 34.56
C LEU A 365 -21.41 15.21 34.14
N THR A 366 -21.84 15.74 33.00
CA THR A 366 -23.11 15.38 32.37
C THR A 366 -22.95 14.05 31.65
N ALA A 367 -23.78 13.07 32.04
CA ALA A 367 -23.88 11.79 31.37
C ALA A 367 -24.53 11.95 29.99
N ILE A 368 -23.90 11.39 28.95
CA ILE A 368 -24.50 11.21 27.63
C ILE A 368 -25.16 9.83 27.61
N ASP A 369 -26.42 9.82 27.20
CA ASP A 369 -27.33 8.68 27.06
C ASP A 369 -26.77 7.63 26.08
N PRO A 370 -26.63 6.33 26.45
CA PRO A 370 -26.01 5.32 25.58
C PRO A 370 -26.96 4.62 24.59
N ASP A 371 -28.26 4.95 24.52
CA ASP A 371 -29.24 4.10 23.82
C ASP A 371 -29.60 4.51 22.37
N LEU A 372 -28.67 5.15 21.65
CA LEU A 372 -28.79 5.39 20.21
C LEU A 372 -27.53 4.94 19.45
N ALA A 373 -27.12 3.69 19.67
CA ALA A 373 -26.13 3.01 18.84
C ALA A 373 -26.82 1.94 17.99
N ALA A 374 -26.68 2.11 16.68
CA ALA A 374 -27.19 1.23 15.63
C ALA A 374 -26.86 -0.26 15.88
N SER A 375 -27.80 -1.15 15.54
CA SER A 375 -27.61 -2.59 15.58
C SER A 375 -26.31 -3.04 14.88
N PRO A 376 -25.51 -3.93 15.49
CA PRO A 376 -24.33 -4.47 14.83
C PRO A 376 -24.75 -5.38 13.69
N ALA A 377 -24.20 -5.14 12.50
CA ALA A 377 -24.29 -6.07 11.38
C ALA A 377 -23.61 -7.41 11.74
N PRO A 378 -24.16 -8.56 11.30
CA PRO A 378 -23.58 -9.87 11.62
C PRO A 378 -22.15 -10.00 11.07
N PRO A 379 -21.24 -10.72 11.76
CA PRO A 379 -19.86 -10.85 11.36
C PRO A 379 -19.75 -11.51 9.98
N VAL A 380 -19.05 -10.82 9.07
CA VAL A 380 -18.72 -11.34 7.74
C VAL A 380 -17.76 -12.52 7.92
N PRO A 381 -18.08 -13.73 7.43
CA PRO A 381 -17.14 -14.85 7.49
C PRO A 381 -15.88 -14.50 6.69
N PRO A 382 -14.67 -14.86 7.18
CA PRO A 382 -13.43 -14.60 6.46
C PRO A 382 -13.50 -15.21 5.07
N ALA A 383 -13.15 -14.43 4.06
CA ALA A 383 -13.03 -14.92 2.69
C ALA A 383 -11.98 -16.04 2.67
N PRO A 384 -12.25 -17.18 2.01
CA PRO A 384 -11.23 -18.21 1.84
C PRO A 384 -10.05 -17.56 1.08
N SER A 385 -8.88 -17.56 1.72
CA SER A 385 -7.63 -17.24 1.05
C SER A 385 -7.49 -18.15 -0.16
N ALA A 386 -7.22 -17.57 -1.34
CA ALA A 386 -6.83 -18.35 -2.51
C ALA A 386 -5.69 -19.30 -2.09
N PRO A 387 -5.82 -20.62 -2.33
CA PRO A 387 -4.76 -21.54 -1.98
C PRO A 387 -3.51 -21.09 -2.75
N PRO A 388 -2.36 -20.92 -2.08
CA PRO A 388 -1.10 -20.73 -2.79
C PRO A 388 -0.91 -21.91 -3.73
N ALA A 389 -0.38 -21.66 -4.93
CA ALA A 389 0.03 -22.75 -5.82
C ALA A 389 0.88 -23.73 -4.99
N PRO A 390 0.55 -25.03 -4.97
CA PRO A 390 1.17 -25.96 -4.04
C PRO A 390 2.69 -25.95 -4.30
N PRO A 391 3.53 -25.77 -3.27
CA PRO A 391 5.00 -25.72 -3.44
C PRO A 391 5.59 -26.98 -4.06
N ALA A 392 4.81 -28.07 -4.11
CA ALA A 392 5.14 -29.30 -4.84
C ALA A 392 5.20 -29.08 -6.37
N ALA A 393 4.36 -28.18 -6.93
CA ALA A 393 4.29 -27.94 -8.36
C ALA A 393 5.53 -27.26 -8.92
N THR A 394 6.01 -26.25 -8.20
CA THR A 394 7.26 -25.55 -8.56
C THR A 394 8.47 -26.47 -8.40
N ARG A 395 8.48 -27.34 -7.39
CA ARG A 395 9.54 -28.32 -7.20
C ARG A 395 9.56 -29.39 -8.28
N ALA A 396 8.41 -29.96 -8.65
CA ALA A 396 8.34 -30.99 -9.69
C ALA A 396 8.83 -30.48 -11.06
N ALA A 397 8.44 -29.26 -11.45
CA ALA A 397 8.93 -28.63 -12.67
C ALA A 397 10.44 -28.32 -12.63
N GLN A 398 10.95 -27.88 -11.47
CA GLN A 398 12.39 -27.67 -11.27
C GLN A 398 13.18 -28.99 -11.34
N THR A 399 12.69 -30.04 -10.68
CA THR A 399 13.31 -31.37 -10.72
C THR A 399 13.31 -31.96 -12.12
N PHE A 400 12.21 -31.83 -12.86
CA PHE A 400 12.13 -32.25 -14.26
C PHE A 400 13.15 -31.50 -15.13
N SER A 401 13.18 -30.17 -15.05
CA SER A 401 14.13 -29.34 -15.79
C SER A 401 15.58 -29.69 -15.48
N GLN A 402 15.89 -29.99 -14.21
CA GLN A 402 17.23 -30.36 -13.80
C GLN A 402 17.63 -31.74 -14.35
N ARG A 403 16.76 -32.76 -14.22
CA ARG A 403 17.01 -34.11 -14.75
C ARG A 403 17.17 -34.11 -16.27
N MET A 404 16.37 -33.33 -17.00
CA MET A 404 16.51 -33.16 -18.44
C MET A 404 17.82 -32.46 -18.83
N SER A 405 18.24 -31.46 -18.05
CA SER A 405 19.53 -30.79 -18.25
C SER A 405 20.70 -31.75 -18.04
N ASP A 406 20.66 -32.56 -16.98
CA ASP A 406 21.70 -33.55 -16.67
C ASP A 406 21.80 -34.60 -17.79
N LEU A 407 20.66 -35.12 -18.25
CA LEU A 407 20.58 -36.07 -19.35
C LEU A 407 21.14 -35.49 -20.67
N SER A 408 20.82 -34.22 -20.95
CA SER A 408 21.37 -33.53 -22.14
C SER A 408 22.90 -33.37 -22.06
N ALA A 409 23.44 -33.18 -20.86
CA ALA A 409 24.88 -33.09 -20.64
C ALA A 409 25.56 -34.46 -20.76
N ASP A 410 24.92 -35.53 -20.31
CA ASP A 410 25.40 -36.91 -20.52
C ASP A 410 25.42 -37.27 -22.01
N ARG A 411 24.35 -36.95 -22.74
CA ARG A 411 24.28 -37.15 -24.20
C ARG A 411 25.38 -36.38 -24.93
N ALA A 412 25.63 -35.12 -24.53
CA ALA A 412 26.69 -34.32 -25.13
C ALA A 412 28.09 -34.88 -24.84
N ARG A 413 28.33 -35.42 -23.63
CA ARG A 413 29.60 -36.09 -23.28
C ARG A 413 29.81 -37.35 -24.11
N LEU A 414 28.77 -38.15 -24.29
CA LEU A 414 28.82 -39.39 -25.07
C LEU A 414 29.06 -39.10 -26.56
N ILE A 415 28.37 -38.12 -27.15
CA ILE A 415 28.64 -37.70 -28.53
C ILE A 415 30.07 -37.15 -28.68
N ALA A 416 30.59 -36.45 -27.67
CA ALA A 416 31.94 -35.90 -27.71
C ALA A 416 33.05 -36.95 -27.58
N SER A 417 32.74 -38.19 -27.15
CA SER A 417 33.72 -39.27 -27.11
C SER A 417 33.97 -39.94 -28.46
N ILE A 418 33.18 -39.61 -29.48
CA ILE A 418 33.35 -40.14 -30.85
C ILE A 418 34.73 -39.76 -31.40
N ASP A 419 35.56 -40.77 -31.67
CA ASP A 419 36.80 -40.64 -32.42
C ASP A 419 36.69 -41.45 -33.73
N GLY A 420 37.41 -41.02 -34.76
CA GLY A 420 37.29 -41.59 -36.10
C GLY A 420 37.89 -42.99 -36.30
N SER A 421 38.17 -43.75 -35.24
CA SER A 421 38.88 -45.04 -35.27
C SER A 421 38.30 -46.13 -34.35
N TRP A 422 36.98 -46.13 -34.15
CA TRP A 422 36.30 -47.12 -33.31
C TRP A 422 36.28 -48.53 -33.91
N SER A 423 36.37 -49.54 -33.03
CA SER A 423 36.09 -50.94 -33.34
C SER A 423 34.59 -51.24 -33.26
N GLU A 424 34.12 -52.32 -33.91
CA GLU A 424 32.70 -52.75 -33.86
C GLU A 424 32.17 -52.88 -32.41
N ALA A 425 33.00 -53.37 -31.49
CA ALA A 425 32.63 -53.50 -30.08
C ALA A 425 32.44 -52.14 -29.36
N GLU A 426 33.13 -51.10 -29.81
CA GLU A 426 33.00 -49.73 -29.27
C GLU A 426 31.78 -49.02 -29.86
N GLU A 427 31.46 -49.26 -31.14
CA GLU A 427 30.21 -48.81 -31.77
C GLU A 427 28.98 -49.44 -31.09
N ASP A 428 28.97 -50.76 -30.89
CA ASP A 428 27.88 -51.45 -30.20
C ASP A 428 27.69 -50.94 -28.75
N ALA A 429 28.78 -50.65 -28.04
CA ALA A 429 28.74 -50.12 -26.69
C ALA A 429 28.18 -48.68 -26.64
N PHE A 430 28.50 -47.86 -27.64
CA PHE A 430 27.97 -46.51 -27.78
C PHE A 430 26.46 -46.53 -28.07
N ASP A 431 26.02 -47.38 -29.01
CA ASP A 431 24.60 -47.51 -29.35
C ASP A 431 23.78 -47.98 -28.14
N GLN A 432 24.28 -48.95 -27.36
CA GLN A 432 23.64 -49.36 -26.10
C GLN A 432 23.55 -48.22 -25.08
N GLN A 433 24.56 -47.36 -24.98
CA GLN A 433 24.53 -46.21 -24.08
C GLN A 433 23.58 -45.11 -24.57
N MET A 434 23.49 -44.88 -25.89
CA MET A 434 22.53 -43.96 -26.49
C MET A 434 21.09 -44.43 -26.28
N ASP A 435 20.81 -45.72 -26.51
CA ASP A 435 19.50 -46.33 -26.25
C ASP A 435 19.11 -46.23 -24.76
N ALA A 436 20.07 -46.41 -23.85
CA ALA A 436 19.83 -46.27 -22.42
C ALA A 436 19.47 -44.82 -22.04
N LEU A 437 20.11 -43.82 -22.65
CA LEU A 437 19.79 -42.40 -22.43
C LEU A 437 18.41 -42.04 -22.97
N ASP A 438 18.05 -42.53 -24.16
CA ASP A 438 16.73 -42.29 -24.74
C ASP A 438 15.62 -42.96 -23.89
N GLN A 439 15.84 -44.18 -23.38
CA GLN A 439 14.92 -44.81 -22.41
C GLN A 439 14.79 -44.01 -21.10
N GLN A 440 15.90 -43.42 -20.63
CA GLN A 440 15.88 -42.59 -19.44
C GLN A 440 15.14 -41.27 -19.67
N GLN A 441 15.22 -40.70 -20.88
CA GLN A 441 14.42 -39.55 -21.29
C GLN A 441 12.92 -39.86 -21.22
N ASP A 442 12.50 -40.93 -21.89
CA ASP A 442 11.10 -41.36 -21.94
C ASP A 442 10.52 -41.58 -20.54
N HIS A 443 11.32 -42.17 -19.64
CA HIS A 443 10.91 -42.39 -18.26
C HIS A 443 10.71 -41.06 -17.49
N ILE A 444 11.63 -40.09 -17.65
CA ILE A 444 11.53 -38.77 -17.02
C ILE A 444 10.30 -38.02 -17.54
N GLU A 445 10.02 -38.10 -18.84
CA GLU A 445 8.85 -37.48 -19.47
C GLU A 445 7.54 -38.09 -18.97
N GLN A 446 7.43 -39.41 -18.91
CA GLN A 446 6.25 -40.12 -18.37
C GLN A 446 5.98 -39.79 -16.90
N GLU A 447 7.02 -39.74 -16.06
CA GLU A 447 6.86 -39.36 -14.65
C GLU A 447 6.31 -37.93 -14.49
N PHE A 448 6.74 -37.01 -15.37
CA PHE A 448 6.28 -35.63 -15.35
C PHE A 448 4.85 -35.49 -15.88
N GLU A 449 4.48 -36.24 -16.91
CA GLU A 449 3.11 -36.28 -17.46
C GLU A 449 2.10 -36.73 -16.40
N VAL A 450 2.38 -37.83 -15.69
CA VAL A 450 1.55 -38.30 -14.56
C VAL A 450 1.42 -37.24 -13.46
N HIS A 451 2.49 -36.47 -13.22
CA HIS A 451 2.46 -35.37 -12.26
C HIS A 451 1.57 -34.22 -12.72
N LEU A 452 1.61 -33.87 -14.01
CA LEU A 452 0.76 -32.84 -14.62
C LEU A 452 -0.72 -33.22 -14.57
N GLU A 453 -1.07 -34.46 -14.93
CA GLU A 453 -2.44 -34.96 -14.84
C GLU A 453 -2.96 -34.91 -13.40
N TRP A 454 -2.13 -35.30 -12.43
CA TRP A 454 -2.48 -35.22 -11.02
C TRP A 454 -2.75 -33.77 -10.58
N GLN A 455 -1.94 -32.81 -11.05
CA GLN A 455 -2.16 -31.40 -10.75
C GLN A 455 -3.42 -30.83 -11.38
N GLU A 456 -3.70 -31.19 -12.64
CA GLU A 456 -4.91 -30.76 -13.34
C GLU A 456 -6.15 -31.20 -12.58
N ARG A 457 -6.20 -32.47 -12.14
CA ARG A 457 -7.28 -32.99 -11.27
C ARG A 457 -7.40 -32.25 -9.94
N GLN A 458 -6.28 -31.87 -9.31
CA GLN A 458 -6.31 -31.08 -8.08
C GLN A 458 -6.87 -29.67 -8.32
N MET A 459 -6.47 -29.02 -9.41
CA MET A 459 -6.93 -27.69 -9.79
C MET A 459 -8.43 -27.69 -10.10
N GLU A 460 -8.91 -28.70 -10.83
CA GLU A 460 -10.33 -28.89 -11.12
C GLU A 460 -11.15 -29.10 -9.83
N ALA A 461 -10.67 -29.95 -8.92
CA ALA A 461 -11.32 -30.17 -7.62
C ALA A 461 -11.32 -28.92 -6.71
N VAL A 462 -10.33 -28.04 -6.83
CA VAL A 462 -10.31 -26.74 -6.13
C VAL A 462 -11.29 -25.78 -6.78
N ALA A 463 -11.32 -25.70 -8.11
CA ALA A 463 -12.24 -24.87 -8.88
C ALA A 463 -13.71 -25.24 -8.58
N GLU A 464 -14.05 -26.53 -8.55
CA GLU A 464 -15.38 -26.99 -8.16
C GLU A 464 -15.77 -26.56 -6.74
N ARG A 465 -14.83 -26.65 -5.78
CA ARG A 465 -15.08 -26.23 -4.39
C ARG A 465 -15.33 -24.73 -4.30
N GLN A 466 -14.58 -23.93 -5.05
CA GLN A 466 -14.77 -22.47 -5.12
C GLN A 466 -16.11 -22.12 -5.77
N GLN A 467 -16.49 -22.79 -6.86
CA GLN A 467 -17.78 -22.59 -7.52
C GLN A 467 -18.95 -22.89 -6.56
N ARG A 468 -18.92 -24.02 -5.86
CA ARG A 468 -19.95 -24.37 -4.87
C ARG A 468 -20.03 -23.35 -3.73
N GLN A 469 -18.90 -22.75 -3.34
CA GLN A 469 -18.87 -21.71 -2.32
C GLN A 469 -19.41 -20.38 -2.83
N ALA A 470 -19.11 -20.00 -4.08
CA ALA A 470 -19.69 -18.83 -4.74
C ALA A 470 -21.22 -18.94 -4.84
N ASP A 471 -21.75 -20.10 -5.23
CA ASP A 471 -23.20 -20.34 -5.31
C ASP A 471 -23.89 -20.24 -3.94
N LYS A 472 -23.22 -20.68 -2.87
CA LYS A 472 -23.74 -20.53 -1.49
C LYS A 472 -23.79 -19.06 -1.06
N ILE A 473 -22.78 -18.27 -1.43
CA ILE A 473 -22.73 -16.84 -1.13
C ILE A 473 -23.82 -16.10 -1.93
N ALA A 474 -23.97 -16.40 -3.22
CA ALA A 474 -25.00 -15.82 -4.08
C ALA A 474 -26.41 -16.04 -3.50
N ARG A 475 -26.73 -17.29 -3.10
CA ARG A 475 -28.01 -17.62 -2.46
C ARG A 475 -28.25 -16.86 -1.16
N ARG A 476 -27.21 -16.69 -0.32
CA ARG A 476 -27.32 -15.90 0.92
C ARG A 476 -27.53 -14.41 0.64
N ALA A 477 -26.87 -13.87 -0.37
CA ALA A 477 -27.03 -12.48 -0.78
C ALA A 477 -28.45 -12.22 -1.29
N GLU A 478 -29.01 -13.12 -2.09
CA GLU A 478 -30.38 -13.03 -2.58
C GLU A 478 -31.41 -13.10 -1.43
N ALA A 479 -31.22 -14.02 -0.48
CA ALA A 479 -32.07 -14.12 0.71
C ALA A 479 -32.00 -12.84 1.58
N SER A 480 -30.80 -12.27 1.74
CA SER A 480 -30.61 -11.00 2.45
C SER A 480 -31.30 -9.84 1.75
N ALA A 481 -31.21 -9.75 0.41
CA ALA A 481 -31.86 -8.69 -0.37
C ALA A 481 -33.39 -8.74 -0.21
N ARG A 482 -33.99 -9.93 -0.33
CA ARG A 482 -35.43 -10.14 -0.09
C ARG A 482 -35.84 -9.76 1.34
N HIS A 483 -34.99 -10.04 2.32
CA HIS A 483 -35.24 -9.66 3.71
C HIS A 483 -35.21 -8.13 3.89
N THR A 484 -34.20 -7.45 3.34
CA THR A 484 -34.10 -5.98 3.38
C THR A 484 -35.28 -5.30 2.68
N GLU A 485 -35.72 -5.84 1.55
CA GLU A 485 -36.91 -5.37 0.83
C GLU A 485 -38.17 -5.47 1.72
N LYS A 486 -38.37 -6.61 2.39
CA LYS A 486 -39.50 -6.78 3.33
C LYS A 486 -39.43 -5.82 4.52
N VAL A 487 -38.23 -5.57 5.07
CA VAL A 487 -38.05 -4.61 6.18
C VAL A 487 -38.34 -3.18 5.71
N ALA A 488 -37.87 -2.79 4.52
CA ALA A 488 -38.15 -1.49 3.93
C ALA A 488 -39.65 -1.29 3.66
N MET A 489 -40.33 -2.32 3.13
CA MET A 489 -41.77 -2.29 2.86
C MET A 489 -42.58 -2.11 4.17
N ARG A 490 -42.20 -2.83 5.24
CA ARG A 490 -42.82 -2.66 6.57
C ARG A 490 -42.62 -1.24 7.12
N SER A 491 -41.41 -0.70 7.00
CA SER A 491 -41.11 0.66 7.45
C SER A 491 -41.90 1.72 6.65
N ALA A 492 -42.11 1.50 5.35
CA ALA A 492 -42.95 2.37 4.52
C ALA A 492 -44.42 2.34 4.95
N ILE A 493 -44.96 1.14 5.26
CA ILE A 493 -46.32 0.99 5.81
C ILE A 493 -46.46 1.72 7.15
N ASP A 494 -45.50 1.55 8.06
CA ASP A 494 -45.52 2.24 9.35
C ASP A 494 -45.47 3.77 9.19
N GLY A 495 -44.71 4.27 8.22
CA GLY A 495 -44.68 5.69 7.84
C GLY A 495 -46.04 6.19 7.35
N LEU A 496 -46.70 5.42 6.48
CA LEU A 496 -48.04 5.75 5.97
C LEU A 496 -49.10 5.73 7.08
N ILE A 497 -49.02 4.79 8.02
CA ILE A 497 -49.90 4.75 9.20
C ILE A 497 -49.74 6.02 10.05
N LYS A 498 -48.49 6.42 10.35
CA LYS A 498 -48.22 7.66 11.08
C LYS A 498 -48.72 8.90 10.34
N ALA A 499 -48.54 8.96 9.02
CA ALA A 499 -49.03 10.05 8.19
C ALA A 499 -50.57 10.13 8.19
N ARG A 500 -51.26 8.98 8.11
CA ARG A 500 -52.72 8.88 8.24
C ARG A 500 -53.20 9.43 9.59
N ASP A 501 -52.55 9.02 10.68
CA ASP A 501 -52.95 9.41 12.04
C ASP A 501 -52.71 10.91 12.28
N ALA A 502 -51.62 11.47 11.75
CA ALA A 502 -51.34 12.91 11.75
C ALA A 502 -52.36 13.71 10.94
N LEU A 503 -52.79 13.21 9.78
CA LEU A 503 -53.80 13.87 8.94
C LEU A 503 -55.18 13.82 9.58
N THR A 504 -55.50 12.72 10.26
CA THR A 504 -56.77 12.54 10.96
C THR A 504 -56.90 13.51 12.15
N SER A 505 -55.79 13.79 12.84
CA SER A 505 -55.75 14.70 13.99
C SER A 505 -55.59 16.19 13.63
N ASN A 506 -55.23 16.52 12.38
CA ASN A 506 -54.99 17.91 11.99
C ASN A 506 -56.30 18.67 11.70
N ALA A 507 -56.71 19.53 12.63
CA ALA A 507 -57.93 20.34 12.56
C ALA A 507 -57.91 21.46 11.50
N HIS A 508 -56.73 21.86 11.01
CA HIS A 508 -56.58 22.94 10.02
C HIS A 508 -56.92 22.52 8.59
N ILE A 509 -57.09 21.23 8.32
CA ILE A 509 -57.45 20.70 7.01
C ILE A 509 -58.99 20.63 6.88
N PRO A 510 -59.58 21.12 5.77
CA PRO A 510 -61.02 20.98 5.50
C PRO A 510 -61.48 19.53 5.57
N ALA A 511 -62.65 19.28 6.17
CA ALA A 511 -63.12 17.92 6.47
C ALA A 511 -63.26 17.00 5.24
N ALA A 512 -63.66 17.55 4.09
CA ALA A 512 -63.75 16.81 2.83
C ALA A 512 -62.35 16.37 2.34
N ALA A 513 -61.40 17.31 2.27
CA ALA A 513 -60.02 17.03 1.86
C ALA A 513 -59.31 16.04 2.79
N ARG A 514 -59.55 16.13 4.10
CA ARG A 514 -59.01 15.16 5.08
C ARG A 514 -59.56 13.75 4.86
N LYS A 515 -60.85 13.61 4.55
CA LYS A 515 -61.50 12.31 4.30
C LYS A 515 -60.95 11.65 3.04
N ASP A 516 -60.74 12.42 1.98
CA ASP A 516 -60.19 11.92 0.71
C ASP A 516 -58.71 11.52 0.86
N ALA A 517 -57.89 12.34 1.53
CA ALA A 517 -56.49 12.02 1.80
C ALA A 517 -56.30 10.76 2.66
N VAL A 518 -57.13 10.58 3.69
CA VAL A 518 -57.11 9.36 4.53
C VAL A 518 -57.54 8.13 3.73
N ARG A 519 -58.52 8.25 2.83
CA ARG A 519 -58.94 7.15 1.95
C ARG A 519 -57.79 6.70 1.03
N GLU A 520 -57.10 7.66 0.41
CA GLU A 520 -55.97 7.39 -0.47
C GLU A 520 -54.82 6.67 0.26
N ILE A 521 -54.45 7.15 1.45
CA ILE A 521 -53.39 6.51 2.26
C ILE A 521 -53.79 5.09 2.68
N ASN A 522 -55.05 4.86 3.05
CA ASN A 522 -55.53 3.51 3.38
C ASN A 522 -55.48 2.57 2.17
N GLN A 523 -55.72 3.08 0.95
CA GLN A 523 -55.58 2.30 -0.28
C GLN A 523 -54.11 1.92 -0.54
N GLN A 524 -53.17 2.85 -0.37
CA GLN A 524 -51.74 2.60 -0.52
C GLN A 524 -51.19 1.62 0.52
N ILE A 525 -51.65 1.71 1.77
CA ILE A 525 -51.32 0.73 2.82
C ILE A 525 -51.84 -0.67 2.42
N ALA A 526 -53.07 -0.77 1.92
CA ALA A 526 -53.65 -2.03 1.50
C ALA A 526 -52.93 -2.63 0.27
N GLU A 527 -52.43 -1.81 -0.63
CA GLU A 527 -51.66 -2.23 -1.79
C GLU A 527 -50.26 -2.73 -1.40
N LEU A 528 -49.53 -1.98 -0.58
CA LEU A 528 -48.20 -2.38 -0.10
C LEU A 528 -48.26 -3.63 0.80
N SER A 529 -49.32 -3.76 1.60
CA SER A 529 -49.52 -4.94 2.47
C SER A 529 -49.74 -6.23 1.68
N LYS A 530 -50.23 -6.15 0.43
CA LYS A 530 -50.37 -7.32 -0.45
C LYS A 530 -49.04 -7.80 -1.04
N GLN A 531 -47.99 -6.99 -0.98
CA GLN A 531 -46.68 -7.27 -1.57
C GLN A 531 -45.68 -7.89 -0.58
N ILE A 532 -46.04 -8.04 0.71
CA ILE A 532 -45.21 -8.60 1.79
C ILE A 532 -45.52 -10.09 2.01
#